data_AF-A0A7V8EGD5-F1
#
_entry.id   AF-A0A7V8EGD5-F1
#
_cell.length_a   1.000
_cell.length_b   1.000
_cell.length_c   1.000
_cell.angle_alpha   90.00
_cell.angle_beta   90.00
_cell.angle_gamma   90.00
#
_symmetry.space_group_name_H-M   'P 1'
#
loop_
_entity.id
_entity.type
_entity.pdbx_description
1 polymer ?
#
loop_
_entity_poly.entity_id
_entity_poly.type
_entity_poly.pdbx_seq_one_letter_code
_entity_poly.pdbx_strand_id
1 'polypeptide(L)'
;MPSKSDLLEVLQPINPAATSVDVTCPHCNSTEEFHAATWRPQNPQGTFLLAPHRAYAVTCAGCRNHFRFKLTAAAHAWPPGRTLDVECPACQHKVTTQIAVVRQMDEQCRPDTCDECGQDFEVYADGRVTQFKYERPKGRQNLLFQAMEAGAQVVFDPNGAKTAPFTTDVEMLLGGVPVVIYADGTEQFLDDSAEPIHAYSPRLAASELEAFCRANIARYEAFNAEHGNDKLMTERVAMTQFW
;
A
#
# COMPACT_ATOMS: atom_id res chain seq x y z
N MET A 1 6.11 51.24 7.15
CA MET A 1 5.67 49.88 7.55
C MET A 1 6.83 48.95 7.25
N PRO A 2 7.43 48.25 8.24
CA PRO A 2 8.56 47.38 7.96
C PRO A 2 8.09 46.24 7.04
N SER A 3 8.86 46.00 5.97
CA SER A 3 8.62 44.95 4.98
C SER A 3 8.48 43.59 5.65
N LYS A 4 7.67 42.69 5.07
CA LYS A 4 7.69 41.25 5.34
C LYS A 4 9.15 40.80 5.37
N SER A 5 9.72 40.65 6.56
CA SER A 5 11.07 40.17 6.74
C SER A 5 11.12 38.71 6.29
N ASP A 6 12.17 38.37 5.56
CA ASP A 6 12.56 37.00 5.20
C ASP A 6 12.92 36.21 6.46
N LEU A 7 11.92 35.92 7.31
CA LEU A 7 12.09 35.02 8.44
C LEU A 7 12.40 33.64 7.86
N LEU A 8 13.63 33.19 8.10
CA LEU A 8 14.10 31.86 7.72
C LEU A 8 13.16 30.81 8.32
N GLU A 9 12.72 29.89 7.48
CA GLU A 9 11.83 28.80 7.86
C GLU A 9 12.63 27.50 7.93
N VAL A 10 12.54 26.82 9.08
CA VAL A 10 13.13 25.50 9.30
C VAL A 10 12.02 24.46 9.25
N LEU A 11 12.20 23.38 8.47
CA LEU A 11 11.29 22.23 8.53
C LEU A 11 11.75 21.31 9.65
N GLN A 12 10.82 20.97 10.54
CA GLN A 12 11.13 20.15 11.72
C GLN A 12 10.23 18.90 11.74
N PRO A 13 10.77 17.73 11.39
CA PRO A 13 10.03 16.47 11.50
C PRO A 13 9.77 16.12 12.97
N ILE A 14 8.52 15.82 13.32
CA ILE A 14 8.14 15.39 14.68
C ILE A 14 7.15 14.24 14.66
N ASN A 15 7.16 13.45 15.74
CA ASN A 15 6.04 12.54 16.02
C ASN A 15 4.79 13.38 16.35
N PRO A 16 3.60 13.11 15.76
CA PRO A 16 2.37 13.84 16.07
C PRO A 16 1.96 13.81 17.56
N ALA A 17 2.42 12.80 18.32
CA ALA A 17 2.22 12.69 19.76
C ALA A 17 3.28 13.41 20.60
N ALA A 18 4.29 14.03 19.99
CA ALA A 18 5.36 14.72 20.70
C ALA A 18 4.82 15.92 21.50
N THR A 19 5.32 16.05 22.72
CA THR A 19 5.04 17.16 23.63
C THR A 19 6.18 18.19 23.67
N SER A 20 7.36 17.84 23.14
CA SER A 20 8.49 18.74 22.91
C SER A 20 9.16 18.49 21.55
N VAL A 21 9.94 19.47 21.10
CA VAL A 21 10.71 19.41 19.85
C VAL A 21 12.02 20.19 19.98
N ASP A 22 13.12 19.58 19.59
CA ASP A 22 14.41 20.24 19.46
C ASP A 22 14.49 20.95 18.10
N VAL A 23 14.82 22.24 18.10
CA VAL A 23 14.94 23.04 16.88
C VAL A 23 16.28 23.75 16.83
N THR A 24 16.99 23.57 15.72
CA THR A 24 18.28 24.22 15.48
C THR A 24 18.08 25.59 14.84
N CYS A 25 18.65 26.62 15.45
CA CYS A 25 18.61 27.99 14.94
C CYS A 25 19.38 28.11 13.62
N PRO A 26 18.78 28.61 12.53
CA PRO A 26 19.45 28.71 11.23
C PRO A 26 20.53 29.79 11.17
N HIS A 27 20.62 30.67 12.18
CA HIS A 27 21.59 31.76 12.22
C HIS A 27 22.88 31.42 12.98
N CYS A 28 22.78 30.60 14.03
CA CYS A 28 23.93 30.30 14.91
C CYS A 28 24.08 28.82 15.28
N ASN A 29 23.23 27.94 14.73
CA ASN A 29 23.25 26.49 14.94
C ASN A 29 23.13 26.03 16.40
N SER A 30 22.64 26.88 17.30
CA SER A 30 22.25 26.42 18.64
C SER A 30 20.95 25.65 18.56
N THR A 31 20.87 24.51 19.25
CA THR A 31 19.66 23.71 19.37
C THR A 31 18.98 24.00 20.70
N GLU A 32 17.67 24.23 20.65
CA GLU A 32 16.85 24.55 21.81
C GLU A 32 15.60 23.66 21.81
N GLU A 33 15.19 23.18 22.98
CA GLU A 33 13.97 22.38 23.16
C GLU A 33 12.77 23.30 23.37
N PHE A 34 11.69 23.03 22.63
CA PHE A 34 10.43 23.77 22.73
C PHE A 34 9.27 22.83 23.10
N HIS A 35 8.48 23.19 24.10
CA HIS A 35 7.33 22.39 24.55
C HIS A 35 6.00 22.90 23.98
N ALA A 36 5.18 21.99 23.46
CA ALA A 36 3.86 22.27 22.91
C ALA A 36 2.94 23.02 23.90
N ALA A 37 3.03 22.66 25.19
CA ALA A 37 2.24 23.28 26.25
C ALA A 37 2.46 24.80 26.38
N THR A 38 3.63 25.29 25.97
CA THR A 38 3.97 26.71 26.08
C THR A 38 3.42 27.54 24.91
N TRP A 39 2.84 26.92 23.87
CA TRP A 39 2.44 27.59 22.63
C TRP A 39 0.94 27.67 22.40
N ARG A 40 0.51 28.79 21.81
CA ARG A 40 -0.90 29.07 21.49
C ARG A 40 -1.12 29.10 19.98
N PRO A 41 -2.23 28.55 19.46
CA PRO A 41 -3.37 27.97 20.18
C PRO A 41 -3.09 26.50 20.56
N GLN A 42 -3.39 26.17 21.81
CA GLN A 42 -3.24 24.83 22.35
C GLN A 42 -4.26 23.88 21.71
N ASN A 43 -3.78 22.70 21.31
CA ASN A 43 -4.64 21.52 21.25
C ASN A 43 -5.02 21.14 22.70
N PRO A 44 -6.28 20.84 23.04
CA PRO A 44 -6.67 20.45 24.40
C PRO A 44 -5.87 19.28 25.01
N GLN A 45 -5.17 18.49 24.19
CA GLN A 45 -4.34 17.35 24.58
C GLN A 45 -2.86 17.71 24.84
N GLY A 46 -2.45 18.97 24.69
CA GLY A 46 -1.06 19.38 24.96
C GLY A 46 -0.02 18.92 23.93
N THR A 47 -0.45 18.56 22.71
CA THR A 47 0.41 18.14 21.60
C THR A 47 0.49 19.20 20.51
N PHE A 48 1.50 19.10 19.65
CA PHE A 48 1.63 19.98 18.48
C PHE A 48 0.56 19.69 17.42
N LEU A 49 0.13 20.72 16.70
CA LEU A 49 -0.82 20.61 15.60
C LEU A 49 -0.09 20.65 14.26
N LEU A 50 -0.05 19.53 13.55
CA LEU A 50 0.49 19.46 12.18
C LEU A 50 -0.44 20.10 11.13
N ALA A 51 -1.75 20.18 11.44
CA ALA A 51 -2.77 20.74 10.56
C ALA A 51 -3.73 21.70 11.31
N PRO A 52 -4.21 22.78 10.66
CA PRO A 52 -3.74 23.31 9.36
C PRO A 52 -2.30 23.83 9.49
N HIS A 53 -1.42 23.54 8.52
CA HIS A 53 0.03 23.80 8.55
C HIS A 53 0.44 25.07 9.32
N ARG A 54 0.81 24.91 10.59
CA ARG A 54 1.23 26.03 11.45
C ARG A 54 2.74 26.21 11.36
N ALA A 55 3.16 27.45 11.13
CA ALA A 55 4.52 27.88 11.39
C ALA A 55 4.57 28.49 12.80
N TYR A 56 5.60 28.13 13.56
CA TYR A 56 5.83 28.61 14.92
C TYR A 56 6.99 29.61 14.89
N ALA A 57 6.72 30.85 15.28
CA ALA A 57 7.72 31.90 15.36
C ALA A 57 8.46 31.80 16.70
N VAL A 58 9.79 31.81 16.65
CA VAL A 58 10.66 31.70 17.83
C VAL A 58 11.79 32.71 17.77
N THR A 59 12.32 33.05 18.95
CA THR A 59 13.51 33.89 19.10
C THR A 59 14.60 33.04 19.70
N CYS A 60 15.72 32.88 18.98
CA CYS A 60 16.84 32.08 19.46
C CYS A 60 17.44 32.69 20.74
N ALA A 61 17.63 31.91 21.80
CA ALA A 61 18.26 32.37 23.03
C ALA A 61 19.74 32.75 22.82
N GLY A 62 20.43 32.06 21.91
CA GLY A 62 21.84 32.28 21.59
C GLY A 62 22.12 33.59 20.84
N CYS A 63 21.54 33.76 19.65
CA CYS A 63 21.82 34.92 18.79
C CYS A 63 20.74 36.00 18.78
N ARG A 64 19.59 35.77 19.46
CA ARG A 64 18.43 36.68 19.52
C ARG A 64 17.77 36.99 18.18
N ASN A 65 18.16 36.31 17.10
CA ASN A 65 17.47 36.42 15.82
C ASN A 65 16.13 35.69 15.87
N HIS A 66 15.15 36.24 15.15
CA HIS A 66 13.85 35.64 14.96
C HIS A 66 13.87 34.71 13.76
N PHE A 67 13.32 33.52 13.92
CA PHE A 67 13.08 32.59 12.82
C PHE A 67 11.75 31.88 13.05
N ARG A 68 11.30 31.13 12.05
CA ARG A 68 10.12 30.28 12.18
C ARG A 68 10.50 28.85 11.88
N PHE A 69 9.75 27.93 12.43
CA PHE A 69 9.82 26.56 11.97
C PHE A 69 8.43 25.99 11.73
N LYS A 70 8.38 25.05 10.80
CA LYS A 70 7.17 24.37 10.39
C LYS A 70 7.32 22.90 10.74
N LEU A 71 6.36 22.40 11.51
CA LEU A 71 6.34 21.00 11.88
C LEU A 71 5.89 20.15 10.68
N THR A 72 6.66 19.11 10.39
CA THR A 72 6.30 18.07 9.42
C THR A 72 6.14 16.75 10.17
N ALA A 73 5.37 15.81 9.62
CA ALA A 73 5.36 14.47 10.16
C ALA A 73 6.79 13.90 10.07
N ALA A 74 7.30 13.36 11.18
CA ALA A 74 8.53 12.59 11.16
C ALA A 74 8.32 11.37 10.26
N ALA A 75 9.06 11.31 9.16
CA ALA A 75 9.31 10.05 8.49
C ALA A 75 10.05 9.18 9.51
N HIS A 76 9.34 8.21 10.10
CA HIS A 76 10.00 7.24 10.96
C HIS A 76 10.77 6.31 10.02
N ALA A 77 12.09 6.21 10.22
CA ALA A 77 12.88 5.27 9.45
C ALA A 77 12.44 3.85 9.82
N TRP A 78 12.10 3.04 8.83
CA TRP A 78 11.80 1.63 9.05
C TRP A 78 12.94 0.94 9.80
N PRO A 79 12.64 0.08 10.79
CA PRO A 79 13.69 -0.59 11.56
C PRO A 79 14.61 -1.42 10.65
N PRO A 80 15.86 -1.68 11.09
CA PRO A 80 16.76 -2.57 10.36
C PRO A 80 16.19 -3.99 10.34
N GLY A 81 16.50 -4.75 9.27
CA GLY A 81 15.99 -6.12 9.09
C GLY A 81 15.06 -6.27 7.89
N ARG A 82 14.50 -7.46 7.72
CA ARG A 82 13.57 -7.77 6.61
C ARG A 82 12.11 -7.72 7.04
N THR A 83 11.85 -7.89 8.33
CA THR A 83 10.50 -8.03 8.88
C THR A 83 10.31 -7.20 10.15
N LEU A 84 9.05 -6.95 10.51
CA LEU A 84 8.60 -6.34 11.75
C LEU A 84 7.38 -7.13 12.25
N ASP A 85 7.41 -7.56 13.51
CA ASP A 85 6.26 -8.21 14.13
C ASP A 85 5.31 -7.15 14.69
N VAL A 86 4.02 -7.27 14.38
CA VAL A 86 2.95 -6.38 14.84
C VAL A 86 1.73 -7.19 15.28
N GLU A 87 0.85 -6.58 16.06
CA GLU A 87 -0.41 -7.21 16.46
C GLU A 87 -1.54 -6.75 15.53
N CYS A 88 -2.35 -7.69 15.06
CA CYS A 88 -3.52 -7.37 14.25
C CYS A 88 -4.47 -6.48 15.08
N PRO A 89 -4.93 -5.34 14.54
CA PRO A 89 -5.83 -4.43 15.27
C PRO A 89 -7.22 -5.04 15.54
N ALA A 90 -7.60 -6.14 14.87
CA ALA A 90 -8.90 -6.78 15.02
C ALA A 90 -8.88 -7.98 15.98
N CYS A 91 -7.91 -8.89 15.86
CA CYS A 91 -7.85 -10.13 16.66
C CYS A 91 -6.63 -10.24 17.58
N GLN A 92 -5.73 -9.26 17.57
CA GLN A 92 -4.47 -9.26 18.35
C GLN A 92 -3.49 -10.40 18.01
N HIS A 93 -3.76 -11.16 16.94
CA HIS A 93 -2.81 -12.15 16.43
C HIS A 93 -1.51 -11.47 16.00
N LYS A 94 -0.36 -12.12 16.27
CA LYS A 94 0.95 -11.60 15.87
C LYS A 94 1.20 -11.87 14.40
N VAL A 95 1.38 -10.81 13.62
CA VAL A 95 1.65 -10.87 12.19
C VAL A 95 3.09 -10.42 11.94
N THR A 96 3.85 -11.22 11.19
CA THR A 96 5.21 -10.86 10.77
C THR A 96 5.17 -10.16 9.40
N THR A 97 5.24 -8.83 9.41
CA THR A 97 5.17 -7.98 8.23
C THR A 97 6.52 -7.84 7.54
N GLN A 98 6.58 -7.94 6.21
CA GLN A 98 7.80 -7.62 5.45
C GLN A 98 7.99 -6.11 5.30
N ILE A 99 9.13 -5.62 5.78
CA ILE A 99 9.48 -4.18 5.76
C ILE A 99 10.63 -3.83 4.81
N ALA A 100 11.24 -4.83 4.16
CA ALA A 100 12.38 -4.60 3.27
C ALA A 100 11.99 -3.75 2.05
N VAL A 101 10.82 -4.00 1.48
CA VAL A 101 10.31 -3.33 0.27
C VAL A 101 9.98 -1.87 0.57
N VAL A 102 9.23 -1.61 1.63
CA VAL A 102 8.86 -0.23 2.04
C VAL A 102 10.08 0.61 2.43
N ARG A 103 11.14 0.00 2.98
CA ARG A 103 12.41 0.69 3.20
C ARG A 103 13.15 1.00 1.89
N GLN A 104 13.12 0.09 0.92
CA GLN A 104 13.76 0.32 -0.39
C GLN A 104 13.04 1.40 -1.20
N MET A 105 11.72 1.50 -1.06
CA MET A 105 10.87 2.42 -1.82
C MET A 105 10.56 3.72 -1.07
N ASP A 106 11.10 3.90 0.14
CA ASP A 106 10.86 5.07 1.01
C ASP A 106 9.36 5.34 1.27
N GLU A 107 8.59 4.27 1.47
CA GLU A 107 7.15 4.35 1.72
C GLU A 107 6.83 4.67 3.20
N GLN A 108 5.74 5.41 3.43
CA GLN A 108 5.32 5.84 4.77
C GLN A 108 4.66 4.73 5.59
N CYS A 109 4.03 3.76 4.93
CA CYS A 109 3.32 2.65 5.54
C CYS A 109 3.35 1.41 4.64
N ARG A 110 3.08 0.24 5.22
CA ARG A 110 2.97 -1.05 4.51
C ARG A 110 1.57 -1.62 4.74
N PRO A 111 0.75 -1.83 3.70
CA PRO A 111 -0.48 -2.61 3.85
C PRO A 111 -0.15 -4.08 4.14
N ASP A 112 -0.90 -4.72 5.04
CA ASP A 112 -0.76 -6.13 5.39
C ASP A 112 -2.12 -6.75 5.70
N THR A 113 -2.19 -8.09 5.63
CA THR A 113 -3.42 -8.86 5.89
C THR A 113 -3.14 -9.87 7.00
N CYS A 114 -4.01 -9.89 8.02
CA CYS A 114 -3.90 -10.87 9.09
C CYS A 114 -4.24 -12.26 8.56
N ASP A 115 -3.33 -13.21 8.76
CA ASP A 115 -3.47 -14.63 8.42
C ASP A 115 -4.55 -15.35 9.23
N GLU A 116 -4.79 -14.93 10.48
CA GLU A 116 -5.81 -15.54 11.35
C GLU A 116 -7.24 -15.05 11.02
N CYS A 117 -7.44 -13.74 10.85
CA CYS A 117 -8.79 -13.16 10.70
C CYS A 117 -9.09 -12.55 9.33
N GLY A 118 -8.12 -12.52 8.42
CA GLY A 118 -8.28 -11.98 7.05
C GLY A 118 -8.50 -10.47 6.98
N GLN A 119 -8.30 -9.75 8.09
CA GLN A 119 -8.48 -8.29 8.16
C GLN A 119 -7.25 -7.57 7.62
N ASP A 120 -7.48 -6.61 6.73
CA ASP A 120 -6.41 -5.72 6.22
C ASP A 120 -6.16 -4.55 7.17
N PHE A 121 -4.90 -4.18 7.30
CA PHE A 121 -4.43 -3.07 8.10
C PHE A 121 -3.14 -2.48 7.52
N GLU A 122 -2.80 -1.27 7.92
CA GLU A 122 -1.54 -0.61 7.58
C GLU A 122 -0.59 -0.70 8.76
N VAL A 123 0.68 -0.96 8.46
CA VAL A 123 1.81 -0.95 9.39
C VAL A 123 2.65 0.28 9.13
N TYR A 124 3.10 0.93 10.19
CA TYR A 124 3.97 2.11 10.13
C TYR A 124 5.33 1.78 10.75
N ALA A 125 6.35 2.57 10.39
CA ALA A 125 7.72 2.36 10.85
C ALA A 125 7.90 2.51 12.38
N ASP A 126 6.97 3.17 13.07
CA ASP A 126 6.90 3.27 14.53
C ASP A 126 6.23 2.05 15.20
N GLY A 127 5.87 1.02 14.42
CA GLY A 127 5.15 -0.16 14.90
C GLY A 127 3.65 0.07 15.10
N ARG A 128 3.14 1.27 14.81
CA ARG A 128 1.71 1.54 14.84
C ARG A 128 1.02 0.74 13.74
N VAL A 129 -0.15 0.20 14.08
CA VAL A 129 -1.08 -0.42 13.13
C VAL A 129 -2.37 0.37 13.05
N THR A 130 -2.91 0.56 11.85
CA THR A 130 -4.27 1.11 11.68
C THR A 130 -5.08 0.21 10.78
N GLN A 131 -6.26 -0.18 11.25
CA GLN A 131 -7.20 -0.96 10.45
C GLN A 131 -7.63 -0.16 9.21
N PHE A 132 -7.52 -0.79 8.04
CA PHE A 132 -8.05 -0.21 6.81
C PHE A 132 -9.58 -0.32 6.87
N LYS A 133 -10.27 0.82 6.92
CA LYS A 133 -11.75 0.87 6.84
C LYS A 133 -12.16 1.18 5.40
N TYR A 134 -12.15 0.17 4.55
CA TYR A 134 -13.01 0.17 3.37
C TYR A 134 -14.20 -0.75 3.67
N GLU A 135 -15.41 -0.36 3.25
CA GLU A 135 -16.57 -1.25 3.32
C GLU A 135 -16.30 -2.42 2.36
N ARG A 136 -15.79 -3.55 2.88
CA ARG A 136 -15.92 -4.83 2.17
C ARG A 136 -17.42 -5.11 2.08
N PRO A 137 -18.00 -5.27 0.87
CA PRO A 137 -19.38 -5.70 0.74
C PRO A 137 -19.56 -7.01 1.52
N LYS A 138 -20.39 -7.00 2.56
CA LYS A 138 -20.77 -8.23 3.27
C LYS A 138 -21.63 -9.04 2.31
N GLY A 139 -21.14 -10.21 1.91
CA GLY A 139 -21.76 -11.04 0.87
C GLY A 139 -20.80 -11.53 -0.22
N ARG A 140 -19.51 -11.14 -0.15
CA ARG A 140 -18.48 -11.54 -1.11
C ARG A 140 -18.38 -13.05 -1.30
N GLN A 141 -18.85 -13.56 -2.44
CA GLN A 141 -18.48 -14.89 -2.90
C GLN A 141 -17.07 -14.81 -3.49
N ASN A 142 -16.03 -14.95 -2.67
CA ASN A 142 -14.67 -15.05 -3.18
C ASN A 142 -14.48 -16.46 -3.78
N LEU A 143 -14.80 -16.62 -5.06
CA LEU A 143 -14.70 -17.90 -5.77
C LEU A 143 -13.27 -18.45 -5.81
N LEU A 144 -12.25 -17.58 -5.80
CA LEU A 144 -10.85 -18.01 -5.69
C LEU A 144 -10.58 -18.60 -4.30
N PHE A 145 -11.00 -17.92 -3.23
CA PHE A 145 -10.87 -18.43 -1.88
C PHE A 145 -11.68 -19.72 -1.67
N GLN A 146 -12.90 -19.79 -2.18
CA GLN A 146 -13.71 -21.02 -2.16
C GLN A 146 -13.08 -22.14 -2.99
N ALA A 147 -12.49 -21.81 -4.15
CA ALA A 147 -11.75 -22.78 -4.94
C ALA A 147 -10.54 -23.28 -4.15
N MET A 148 -9.77 -22.39 -3.50
CA MET A 148 -8.61 -22.75 -2.69
C MET A 148 -9.00 -23.56 -1.44
N GLU A 149 -10.09 -23.20 -0.75
CA GLU A 149 -10.69 -24.00 0.33
C GLU A 149 -11.14 -25.39 -0.18
N ALA A 150 -11.61 -25.46 -1.43
CA ALA A 150 -11.94 -26.71 -2.12
C ALA A 150 -10.70 -27.43 -2.71
N GLY A 151 -9.48 -26.95 -2.43
CA GLY A 151 -8.21 -27.58 -2.81
C GLY A 151 -7.57 -27.07 -4.09
N ALA A 152 -8.09 -25.99 -4.68
CA ALA A 152 -7.48 -25.34 -5.84
C ALA A 152 -6.15 -24.65 -5.47
N GLN A 153 -5.25 -24.55 -6.42
CA GLN A 153 -3.93 -23.94 -6.25
C GLN A 153 -3.70 -22.86 -7.31
N VAL A 154 -3.05 -21.78 -6.91
CA VAL A 154 -2.44 -20.81 -7.83
C VAL A 154 -0.95 -21.12 -7.85
N VAL A 155 -0.43 -21.55 -9.00
CA VAL A 155 0.96 -21.98 -9.14
C VAL A 155 1.69 -21.02 -10.06
N PHE A 156 2.78 -20.44 -9.58
CA PHE A 156 3.73 -19.72 -10.42
C PHE A 156 4.62 -20.73 -11.16
N ASP A 157 4.43 -20.87 -12.48
CA ASP A 157 5.29 -21.71 -13.33
C ASP A 157 6.31 -20.85 -14.12
N PRO A 158 7.57 -20.77 -13.68
CA PRO A 158 8.60 -19.99 -14.39
C PRO A 158 8.97 -20.57 -15.77
N ASN A 159 8.49 -21.76 -16.12
CA ASN A 159 8.68 -22.37 -17.44
C ASN A 159 7.38 -22.42 -18.27
N GLY A 160 6.28 -21.83 -17.81
CA GLY A 160 4.97 -21.89 -18.48
C GLY A 160 5.03 -21.48 -19.95
N ALA A 161 5.79 -20.42 -20.27
CA ALA A 161 5.99 -19.95 -21.64
C ALA A 161 6.60 -21.00 -22.60
N LYS A 162 7.28 -22.04 -22.07
CA LYS A 162 7.86 -23.12 -22.89
C LYS A 162 6.87 -24.24 -23.18
N THR A 163 5.92 -24.48 -22.29
CA THR A 163 5.00 -25.62 -22.30
C THR A 163 3.58 -25.23 -22.72
N ALA A 164 3.15 -24.02 -22.38
CA ALA A 164 1.84 -23.43 -22.66
C ALA A 164 2.00 -21.94 -23.04
N PRO A 165 2.67 -21.63 -24.18
CA PRO A 165 3.00 -20.26 -24.57
C PRO A 165 1.77 -19.35 -24.71
N PHE A 166 0.66 -19.85 -25.25
CA PHE A 166 -0.52 -19.00 -25.46
C PHE A 166 -1.26 -18.72 -24.16
N THR A 167 -1.26 -19.66 -23.22
CA THR A 167 -1.76 -19.43 -21.85
C THR A 167 -0.91 -18.35 -21.18
N THR A 168 0.42 -18.43 -21.27
CA THR A 168 1.30 -17.38 -20.73
C THR A 168 1.11 -16.02 -21.42
N ASP A 169 0.93 -16.00 -22.74
CA ASP A 169 0.65 -14.75 -23.47
C ASP A 169 -0.68 -14.12 -23.02
N VAL A 170 -1.73 -14.92 -22.84
CA VAL A 170 -3.03 -14.45 -22.34
C VAL A 170 -2.91 -13.92 -20.91
N GLU A 171 -2.18 -14.60 -20.02
CA GLU A 171 -1.90 -14.12 -18.66
C GLU A 171 -1.30 -12.71 -18.67
N MET A 172 -0.30 -12.49 -19.53
CA MET A 172 0.35 -11.19 -19.70
C MET A 172 -0.59 -10.14 -20.31
N LEU A 173 -1.37 -10.50 -21.33
CA LEU A 173 -2.34 -9.61 -21.98
C LEU A 173 -3.48 -9.19 -21.03
N LEU A 174 -3.77 -10.01 -20.01
CA LEU A 174 -4.76 -9.69 -18.98
C LEU A 174 -4.17 -8.92 -17.79
N GLY A 175 -2.89 -8.53 -17.83
CA GLY A 175 -2.25 -7.81 -16.73
C GLY A 175 -1.86 -8.70 -15.55
N GLY A 176 -1.50 -9.97 -15.82
CA GLY A 176 -1.05 -10.92 -14.81
C GLY A 176 -2.17 -11.61 -14.05
N VAL A 177 -3.37 -11.70 -14.65
CA VAL A 177 -4.50 -12.45 -14.06
C VAL A 177 -4.12 -13.93 -13.92
N PRO A 178 -4.20 -14.52 -12.73
CA PRO A 178 -3.72 -15.88 -12.50
C PRO A 178 -4.60 -16.93 -13.17
N VAL A 179 -3.98 -18.07 -13.46
CA VAL A 179 -4.68 -19.33 -13.74
C VAL A 179 -4.96 -20.05 -12.43
N VAL A 180 -6.22 -20.36 -12.18
CA VAL A 180 -6.66 -21.15 -11.03
C VAL A 180 -6.72 -22.62 -11.43
N ILE A 181 -5.95 -23.46 -10.75
CA ILE A 181 -5.95 -24.92 -10.95
C ILE A 181 -6.89 -25.55 -9.92
N TYR A 182 -8.01 -26.10 -10.37
CA TYR A 182 -8.99 -26.73 -9.50
C TYR A 182 -8.61 -28.16 -9.11
N ALA A 183 -9.25 -28.69 -8.06
CA ALA A 183 -8.97 -30.04 -7.54
C ALA A 183 -9.22 -31.17 -8.55
N ASP A 184 -10.04 -30.96 -9.57
CA ASP A 184 -10.26 -31.92 -10.67
C ASP A 184 -9.23 -31.79 -11.81
N GLY A 185 -8.21 -30.94 -11.65
CA GLY A 185 -7.13 -30.73 -12.62
C GLY A 185 -7.50 -29.81 -13.79
N THR A 186 -8.68 -29.19 -13.76
CA THR A 186 -9.06 -28.15 -14.72
C THR A 186 -8.56 -26.78 -14.29
N GLU A 187 -8.44 -25.88 -15.26
CA GLU A 187 -7.79 -24.58 -15.17
C GLU A 187 -8.71 -23.49 -15.72
N GLN A 188 -8.62 -22.28 -15.16
CA GLN A 188 -9.38 -21.11 -15.61
C GLN A 188 -8.65 -19.80 -15.29
N PHE A 189 -8.71 -18.82 -16.19
CA PHE A 189 -8.32 -17.44 -15.88
C PHE A 189 -9.41 -16.78 -15.03
N LEU A 190 -9.05 -16.45 -13.79
CA LEU A 190 -9.97 -15.86 -12.81
C LEU A 190 -9.28 -14.73 -12.07
N ASP A 191 -9.96 -13.60 -11.98
CA ASP A 191 -9.50 -12.45 -11.22
C ASP A 191 -9.32 -12.74 -9.71
N ASP A 192 -8.36 -12.07 -9.08
CA ASP A 192 -8.07 -12.23 -7.66
C ASP A 192 -8.92 -11.29 -6.78
N SER A 193 -9.81 -11.92 -6.00
CA SER A 193 -10.28 -11.46 -4.68
C SER A 193 -11.02 -10.11 -4.53
N ALA A 194 -11.26 -9.33 -5.58
CA ALA A 194 -12.10 -8.14 -5.54
C ALA A 194 -13.37 -8.29 -6.40
N GLU A 195 -14.54 -8.02 -5.80
CA GLU A 195 -15.79 -7.92 -6.56
C GLU A 195 -15.85 -6.66 -7.42
N PRO A 196 -16.42 -6.77 -8.64
CA PRO A 196 -16.96 -7.98 -9.24
C PRO A 196 -15.88 -8.94 -9.76
N ILE A 197 -16.05 -10.25 -9.51
CA ILE A 197 -15.14 -11.29 -10.02
C ILE A 197 -15.34 -11.45 -11.51
N HIS A 198 -14.23 -11.50 -12.25
CA HIS A 198 -14.24 -11.70 -13.70
C HIS A 198 -13.53 -13.00 -14.06
N ALA A 199 -14.25 -13.86 -14.79
CA ALA A 199 -13.66 -14.99 -15.49
C ALA A 199 -13.29 -14.54 -16.90
N TYR A 200 -12.09 -14.89 -17.35
CA TYR A 200 -11.58 -14.52 -18.68
C TYR A 200 -11.43 -15.73 -19.61
N SER A 201 -11.77 -16.93 -19.13
CA SER A 201 -11.81 -18.15 -19.93
C SER A 201 -12.90 -19.12 -19.42
N PRO A 202 -13.29 -20.13 -20.20
CA PRO A 202 -13.97 -21.31 -19.65
C PRO A 202 -13.01 -22.09 -18.73
N ARG A 203 -13.59 -22.94 -17.87
CA ARG A 203 -12.85 -23.91 -17.04
C ARG A 203 -12.61 -25.18 -17.85
N LEU A 204 -11.36 -25.49 -18.15
CA LEU A 204 -10.95 -26.52 -19.12
C LEU A 204 -9.74 -27.32 -18.60
N ALA A 205 -9.45 -28.50 -19.15
CA ALA A 205 -8.15 -29.12 -18.89
C ALA A 205 -7.01 -28.24 -19.43
N ALA A 206 -5.81 -28.31 -18.84
CA ALA A 206 -4.67 -27.46 -19.20
C ALA A 206 -4.38 -27.41 -20.72
N SER A 207 -4.39 -28.56 -21.39
CA SER A 207 -4.14 -28.66 -22.84
C SER A 207 -5.28 -28.07 -23.69
N GLU A 208 -6.51 -28.13 -23.19
CA GLU A 208 -7.69 -27.54 -23.83
C GLU A 208 -7.72 -26.02 -23.62
N LEU A 209 -7.31 -25.55 -22.43
CA LEU A 209 -7.15 -24.13 -22.13
C LEU A 209 -6.08 -23.50 -23.02
N GLU A 210 -4.94 -24.16 -23.20
CA GLU A 210 -3.89 -23.72 -24.13
C GLU A 210 -4.39 -23.64 -25.58
N ALA A 211 -5.14 -24.67 -26.03
CA ALA A 211 -5.73 -24.66 -27.36
C ALA A 211 -6.78 -23.55 -27.52
N PHE A 212 -7.57 -23.28 -26.48
CA PHE A 212 -8.55 -22.20 -26.43
C PHE A 212 -7.87 -20.83 -26.51
N CYS A 213 -6.80 -20.61 -25.73
CA CYS A 213 -6.02 -19.37 -25.74
C CYS A 213 -5.43 -19.12 -27.13
N ARG A 214 -4.82 -20.14 -27.73
CA ARG A 214 -4.30 -20.06 -29.10
C ARG A 214 -5.38 -19.69 -30.13
N ALA A 215 -6.56 -20.29 -30.04
CA ALA A 215 -7.65 -20.02 -30.97
C ALA A 215 -8.25 -18.61 -30.82
N ASN A 216 -8.11 -18.00 -29.65
CA ASN A 216 -8.75 -16.73 -29.30
C ASN A 216 -7.78 -15.59 -28.99
N ILE A 217 -6.47 -15.77 -29.23
CA ILE A 217 -5.43 -14.80 -28.85
C ILE A 217 -5.72 -13.37 -29.35
N ALA A 218 -6.23 -13.25 -30.59
CA ALA A 218 -6.59 -11.96 -31.19
C ALA A 218 -7.67 -11.19 -30.39
N ARG A 219 -8.53 -11.88 -29.64
CA ARG A 219 -9.54 -11.25 -28.77
C ARG A 219 -8.89 -10.65 -27.52
N TYR A 220 -7.90 -11.34 -26.95
CA TYR A 220 -7.14 -10.85 -25.80
C TYR A 220 -6.21 -9.70 -26.19
N GLU A 221 -5.58 -9.77 -27.37
CA GLU A 221 -4.80 -8.66 -27.93
C GLU A 221 -5.66 -7.42 -28.14
N ALA A 222 -6.86 -7.58 -28.72
CA ALA A 222 -7.79 -6.47 -28.90
C ALA A 222 -8.25 -5.87 -27.56
N PHE A 223 -8.55 -6.72 -26.57
CA PHE A 223 -8.91 -6.30 -25.23
C PHE A 223 -7.78 -5.53 -24.52
N ASN A 224 -6.54 -6.03 -24.62
CA ASN A 224 -5.37 -5.32 -24.10
C ASN A 224 -5.13 -3.98 -24.82
N ALA A 225 -5.28 -3.95 -26.15
CA ALA A 225 -5.13 -2.73 -26.92
C ALA A 225 -6.21 -1.67 -26.59
N GLU A 226 -7.43 -2.10 -26.28
CA GLU A 226 -8.53 -1.21 -25.89
C GLU A 226 -8.31 -0.55 -24.52
N HIS A 227 -7.78 -1.31 -23.55
CA HIS A 227 -7.69 -0.85 -22.16
C HIS A 227 -6.30 -0.38 -21.74
N GLY A 228 -5.26 -0.87 -22.41
CA GLY A 228 -3.86 -0.58 -22.11
C GLY A 228 -3.33 -1.41 -20.94
N ASN A 229 -2.05 -1.77 -21.03
CA ASN A 229 -1.38 -2.62 -20.05
C ASN A 229 -1.37 -2.00 -18.64
N ASP A 230 -1.08 -0.70 -18.53
CA ASP A 230 -1.03 0.00 -17.23
C ASP A 230 -2.38 -0.10 -16.49
N LYS A 231 -3.49 -0.01 -17.22
CA LYS A 231 -4.83 -0.15 -16.67
C LYS A 231 -5.12 -1.58 -16.24
N LEU A 232 -4.82 -2.58 -17.07
CA LEU A 232 -5.09 -3.98 -16.73
C LEU A 232 -4.23 -4.50 -15.57
N MET A 233 -3.04 -3.94 -15.39
CA MET A 233 -2.18 -4.25 -14.24
C MET A 233 -2.69 -3.63 -12.92
N THR A 234 -3.45 -2.53 -12.98
CA THR A 234 -3.86 -1.74 -11.80
C THR A 234 -5.37 -1.75 -11.51
N GLU A 235 -6.17 -2.09 -12.51
CA GLU A 235 -7.63 -2.11 -12.47
C GLU A 235 -8.17 -3.45 -12.99
N ARG A 236 -9.38 -3.80 -12.56
CA ARG A 236 -10.09 -4.99 -13.03
C ARG A 236 -11.15 -4.58 -14.03
N VAL A 237 -10.99 -5.04 -15.27
CA VAL A 237 -11.86 -4.67 -16.38
C VAL A 237 -12.56 -5.92 -16.88
N ALA A 238 -13.89 -5.92 -16.81
CA ALA A 238 -14.68 -7.03 -17.31
C ALA A 238 -14.46 -7.23 -18.81
N MET A 239 -14.17 -8.46 -19.22
CA MET A 239 -14.18 -8.85 -20.62
C MET A 239 -15.56 -9.40 -21.00
N THR A 240 -16.07 -9.04 -22.18
CA THR A 240 -17.31 -9.65 -22.68
C THR A 240 -17.06 -11.13 -22.97
N GLN A 241 -17.83 -12.00 -22.31
CA GLN A 241 -17.72 -13.44 -22.51
C GLN A 241 -17.98 -13.83 -23.97
N PHE A 242 -17.09 -14.65 -24.54
CA PHE A 242 -17.14 -15.08 -25.94
C PHE A 242 -17.03 -16.60 -26.12
N TRP A 243 -17.10 -17.34 -25.01
CA TRP A 243 -17.10 -18.80 -24.93
C TRP A 243 -18.45 -19.31 -24.41
#